data_AF-A0A212CZ88-F1
#
_entry.id   AF-A0A212CZ88-F1
#
_cell.length_a   1.000
_cell.length_b   1.000
_cell.length_c   1.000
_cell.angle_alpha   90.00
_cell.angle_beta   90.00
_cell.angle_gamma   90.00
#
_symmetry.space_group_name_H-M   'P 1'
#
loop_
_entity.id
_entity.type
_entity.pdbx_description
1 polymer ?
#
loop_
_entity_poly.entity_id
_entity_poly.type
_entity_poly.pdbx_seq_one_letter_code
_entity_poly.pdbx_strand_id
1 'polypeptide(L)' 'MATPLEDVGKQVWRGALLLADYILFQRDLFQGRTVLELGAGTGLASIIAATVAQTVYCT' A
#
# COMPACT_ATOMS: atom_id res chain seq x y z
N MET A 1 15.43 16.77 -10.56
CA MET A 1 14.19 17.58 -10.56
C MET A 1 13.24 16.91 -9.57
N ALA A 2 12.71 17.64 -8.58
CA ALA A 2 11.72 17.06 -7.66
C ALA A 2 10.36 16.97 -8.37
N THR A 3 9.59 15.93 -8.07
CA THR A 3 8.23 15.77 -8.60
C THR A 3 7.34 16.92 -8.10
N PRO A 4 6.59 17.62 -8.98
CA PRO A 4 5.64 18.64 -8.57
C PRO A 4 4.63 18.11 -7.55
N LEU A 5 4.17 18.96 -6.62
CA LEU A 5 3.29 18.55 -5.52
C LEU A 5 2.00 17.90 -6.02
N GLU A 6 1.42 18.39 -7.11
CA GLU A 6 0.22 17.84 -7.75
C GLU A 6 0.40 16.42 -8.33
N ASP A 7 1.63 16.00 -8.56
CA ASP A 7 1.98 14.71 -9.15
C ASP A 7 2.51 13.70 -8.12
N VAL A 8 2.71 14.09 -6.86
CA VAL A 8 3.32 13.20 -5.86
C VAL A 8 2.48 11.97 -5.55
N GLY A 9 1.16 12.02 -5.76
CA GLY A 9 0.26 10.88 -5.61
C GLY A 9 0.32 9.87 -6.77
N LYS A 10 0.90 10.26 -7.91
CA LYS A 10 0.92 9.43 -9.14
C LYS A 10 2.16 8.55 -9.26
N GLN A 11 3.16 8.75 -8.39
CA GLN A 11 4.40 7.98 -8.38
C GLN A 11 4.38 6.91 -7.30
N VAL A 12 5.04 5.78 -7.58
CA VAL A 12 5.33 4.78 -6.56
C VAL A 12 6.53 5.26 -5.75
N TRP A 13 6.31 5.44 -4.45
CA TRP A 13 7.37 5.80 -3.53
C TRP A 13 8.07 4.55 -3.00
N ARG A 14 9.36 4.68 -2.65
CA ARG A 14 10.13 3.60 -2.03
C ARG A 14 9.49 3.07 -0.75
N GLY A 15 8.77 3.94 -0.01
CA GLY A 15 8.01 3.54 1.18
C GLY A 15 6.88 2.55 0.86
N ALA A 16 6.20 2.71 -0.28
CA ALA A 16 5.16 1.77 -0.71
C ALA A 16 5.76 0.40 -1.06
N LEU A 17 6.95 0.36 -1.68
CA LEU A 17 7.68 -0.88 -1.95
C LEU A 17 8.11 -1.57 -0.66
N LEU A 18 8.68 -0.82 0.28
CA LEU A 18 9.08 -1.36 1.59
C LEU A 18 7.86 -1.93 2.35
N LEU A 19 6.73 -1.21 2.34
CA LEU A 19 5.51 -1.67 3.00
C LEU A 19 4.94 -2.93 2.31
N ALA A 20 4.97 -2.99 0.98
CA ALA A 20 4.56 -4.17 0.23
C ALA A 20 5.40 -5.40 0.62
N ASP A 21 6.73 -5.26 0.66
CA ASP A 21 7.62 -6.34 1.09
C ASP A 21 7.33 -6.76 2.54
N TYR A 22 7.08 -5.80 3.44
CA TYR A 22 6.74 -6.09 4.84
C TYR A 22 5.42 -6.86 4.96
N ILE A 23 4.38 -6.49 4.22
CA ILE A 23 3.09 -7.20 4.19
C ILE A 23 3.28 -8.64 3.72
N LEU A 24 4.07 -8.84 2.65
CA LEU A 24 4.36 -10.17 2.12
C LEU A 24 5.26 -11.00 3.05
N PHE A 25 6.09 -10.37 3.86
CA PHE A 25 6.89 -11.04 4.88
C PHE A 25 6.04 -11.42 6.11
N GLN A 26 5.12 -10.56 6.53
CA GLN A 26 4.26 -10.73 7.72
C GLN A 26 2.82 -11.15 7.37
N ARG A 27 2.63 -12.04 6.38
CA ARG A 27 1.30 -12.37 5.82
C ARG A 27 0.27 -12.73 6.89
N ASP A 28 0.69 -13.50 7.90
CA ASP A 28 -0.16 -13.99 8.98
C ASP A 28 -0.77 -12.86 9.82
N LEU A 29 -0.08 -11.72 9.92
CA LEU A 29 -0.58 -10.54 10.63
C LEU A 29 -1.82 -9.95 9.94
N PHE A 30 -1.85 -10.01 8.61
CA PHE A 30 -2.88 -9.41 7.78
C PHE A 30 -3.99 -10.38 7.38
N GLN A 31 -3.76 -11.69 7.49
CA GLN A 31 -4.72 -12.72 7.11
C GLN A 31 -6.05 -12.58 7.88
N GLY A 32 -7.16 -12.59 7.13
CA GLY A 32 -8.50 -12.46 7.71
C GLY A 32 -8.83 -11.08 8.30
N ARG A 33 -7.99 -10.07 8.08
CA ARG A 33 -8.19 -8.71 8.60
C ARG A 33 -8.83 -7.78 7.58
N THR A 34 -9.46 -6.73 8.10
CA THR A 34 -9.87 -5.55 7.32
C THR A 34 -8.80 -4.48 7.47
N VAL A 35 -8.28 -3.98 6.35
CA VAL A 35 -7.19 -3.00 6.29
C VAL A 35 -7.69 -1.70 5.65
N LEU A 36 -7.22 -0.56 6.14
CA LEU A 36 -7.44 0.77 5.56
C LEU A 36 -6.07 1.40 5.29
N GLU A 37 -5.80 1.74 4.03
CA GLU A 37 -4.62 2.52 3.65
C GLU A 37 -5.01 3.99 3.46
N LEU A 38 -4.32 4.88 4.18
CA LEU A 38 -4.49 6.33 4.09
C LEU A 38 -3.37 6.93 3.24
N GLY A 39 -3.71 7.71 2.22
CA GLY A 39 -2.74 8.33 1.34
C GLY A 39 -2.08 7.30 0.41
N ALA A 40 -2.88 6.38 -0.13
CA ALA A 40 -2.42 5.24 -0.91
C ALA A 40 -1.69 5.63 -2.21
N GLY A 41 -1.90 6.86 -2.70
CA GLY A 41 -1.30 7.36 -3.93
C GLY A 41 -1.67 6.48 -5.12
N THR A 42 -0.70 5.71 -5.63
CA THR A 42 -0.92 4.73 -6.71
C THR A 42 -1.68 3.47 -6.28
N GLY A 43 -1.84 3.23 -4.97
CA GLY A 43 -2.55 2.08 -4.43
C GLY A 43 -1.75 0.77 -4.42
N LEU A 44 -0.44 0.80 -4.73
CA LEU A 44 0.38 -0.40 -4.82
C LEU A 44 0.35 -1.23 -3.53
N ALA A 45 0.52 -0.60 -2.36
CA ALA A 45 0.53 -1.33 -1.10
C ALA A 45 -0.86 -1.90 -0.77
N SER A 46 -1.96 -1.19 -1.03
CA SER A 46 -3.33 -1.73 -0.95
C SER A 46 -3.54 -2.96 -1.82
N ILE A 47 -3.05 -2.94 -3.08
CA ILE A 47 -3.15 -4.10 -3.98
C ILE A 47 -2.43 -5.30 -3.38
N ILE A 48 -1.22 -5.11 -2.86
CA ILE A 48 -0.46 -6.18 -2.22
C ILE A 48 -1.14 -6.66 -0.93
N ALA A 49 -1.65 -5.75 -0.10
CA ALA A 49 -2.43 -6.07 1.10
C ALA A 49 -3.67 -6.90 0.76
N ALA A 50 -4.34 -6.62 -0.35
CA ALA A 50 -5.53 -7.36 -0.78
C ALA A 50 -5.22 -8.83 -1.17
N THR A 51 -3.95 -9.17 -1.42
CA THR A 51 -3.55 -10.57 -1.65
C THR A 51 -3.47 -11.43 -0.38
N VAL A 52 -3.54 -10.80 0.80
CA VAL A 52 -3.43 -11.45 2.11
C VAL A 52 -4.60 -11.14 3.04
N ALA A 53 -5.08 -9.90 3.05
CA ALA A 53 -6.18 -9.44 3.89
C ALA A 53 -7.55 -9.86 3.34
N GLN A 54 -8.57 -9.85 4.21
CA GLN A 54 -9.94 -10.16 3.79
C GLN A 54 -10.57 -9.01 3.01
N THR A 55 -10.38 -7.78 3.49
CA THR A 55 -10.95 -6.57 2.89
C THR A 55 -9.94 -5.44 3.01
N VAL A 56 -9.77 -4.64 1.94
CA VAL A 56 -8.90 -3.46 1.94
C VAL A 56 -9.67 -2.24 1.42
N TYR A 57 -9.62 -1.15 2.17
CA TYR A 57 -10.07 0.17 1.75
C TYR A 57 -8.86 1.03 1.39
N CYS A 58 -8.85 1.56 0.17
CA CYS A 58 -7.77 2.37 -0.39
C CYS A 58 -8.25 3.82 -0.49
N THR A 59 -7.56 4.77 0.19
CA THR A 59 -7.93 6.19 0.24
C THR A 59 -6.76 7.14 0.00
#